data_AF-A0A0P6XHR2-F1
#
_entry.id   AF-A0A0P6XHR2-F1
#
_cell.length_a   1.000
_cell.length_b   1.000
_cell.length_c   1.000
_cell.angle_alpha   90.00
_cell.angle_beta   90.00
_cell.angle_gamma   90.00
#
_symmetry.space_group_name_H-M   'P 1'
#
loop_
_entity.id
_entity.type
_entity.pdbx_description
1 polymer ?
#
loop_
_entity_poly.entity_id
_entity_poly.type
_entity_poly.pdbx_seq_one_letter_code
_entity_poly.pdbx_strand_id
1 'polypeptide(L)'
;MLIIALLAFRRLSSALASENRTNRLRWAILFYILAISTMVYSALTTLWNPAWQLPAAWLAVAGAISFYFSDWMLADQRFIRSTRSGRLIIMVAYHIAQFLLVFAFLMRK
;
A
#
# COMPACT_ATOMS: atom_id res chain seq x y z
N MET A 1 3.33 -3.12 11.55
CA MET A 1 3.68 -2.46 10.28
C MET A 1 5.11 -2.74 9.84
N LEU A 2 6.13 -2.45 10.67
CA LEU A 2 7.54 -2.72 10.30
C LEU A 2 7.85 -4.19 9.94
N ILE A 3 7.26 -5.16 10.65
CA ILE A 3 7.43 -6.59 10.33
C ILE A 3 6.83 -6.92 8.94
N ILE A 4 5.65 -6.38 8.63
CA ILE A 4 4.98 -6.59 7.33
C ILE A 4 5.80 -5.93 6.21
N ALA A 5 6.30 -4.71 6.44
CA ALA A 5 7.20 -4.00 5.54
C ALA A 5 8.49 -4.79 5.28
N LEU A 6 9.07 -5.39 6.33
CA LEU A 6 10.30 -6.16 6.23
C LEU A 6 10.09 -7.50 5.51
N LEU A 7 8.97 -8.19 5.77
CA LEU A 7 8.56 -9.39 5.03
C LEU A 7 8.33 -9.07 3.55
N ALA A 8 7.66 -7.95 3.26
CA ALA A 8 7.40 -7.49 1.90
C ALA A 8 8.71 -7.17 1.16
N PHE A 9 9.61 -6.43 1.81
CA PHE A 9 10.91 -6.10 1.26
C PHE A 9 11.75 -7.37 1.01
N ARG A 10 11.76 -8.33 1.94
CA ARG A 10 12.47 -9.60 1.75
C ARG A 10 11.97 -10.36 0.53
N ARG A 11 10.65 -10.50 0.36
CA ARG A 11 10.04 -11.20 -0.78
C ARG A 11 10.34 -10.50 -2.12
N LEU A 12 10.30 -9.17 -2.17
CA LEU A 12 10.68 -8.44 -3.39
C LEU A 12 12.19 -8.53 -3.66
N SER A 13 13.01 -8.41 -2.62
CA SER A 13 14.46 -8.45 -2.76
C SER A 13 14.96 -9.82 -3.25
N SER A 14 14.34 -10.92 -2.82
CA SER A 14 14.63 -12.25 -3.34
C SER A 14 14.22 -12.41 -4.80
N ALA A 15 13.09 -11.83 -5.21
CA ALA A 15 12.65 -11.81 -6.61
C ALA A 15 13.54 -10.91 -7.50
N LEU A 16 14.20 -9.91 -6.93
CA LEU A 16 15.15 -9.03 -7.60
C LEU A 16 16.58 -9.55 -7.61
N ALA A 17 16.91 -10.58 -6.82
CA ALA A 17 18.22 -11.20 -6.83
C ALA A 17 18.42 -12.12 -8.05
N SER A 18 17.33 -12.61 -8.65
CA SER A 18 17.36 -13.44 -9.85
C SER A 18 17.53 -12.64 -11.16
N GLU A 19 17.23 -11.33 -11.15
CA GLU A 19 17.51 -10.44 -12.27
C GLU A 19 18.69 -9.52 -11.90
N ASN A 20 19.59 -9.25 -12.83
CA ASN A 20 20.79 -8.41 -12.63
C ASN A 20 20.44 -6.90 -12.45
N ARG A 21 19.37 -6.57 -11.70
CA ARG A 21 18.84 -5.22 -11.52
C ARG A 21 19.67 -4.40 -10.53
N THR A 22 19.86 -3.14 -10.90
CA THR A 22 20.67 -2.14 -10.20
C THR A 22 20.26 -1.97 -8.74
N ASN A 23 21.25 -1.82 -7.84
CA ASN A 23 21.07 -1.54 -6.41
C ASN A 23 20.14 -0.34 -6.15
N ARG A 24 20.07 0.63 -7.07
CA ARG A 24 19.15 1.78 -7.06
C ARG A 24 17.67 1.38 -6.99
N LEU A 25 17.26 0.31 -7.68
CA LEU A 25 15.87 -0.14 -7.66
C LEU A 25 15.49 -0.72 -6.29
N ARG A 26 16.41 -1.41 -5.62
CA ARG A 26 16.20 -1.94 -4.27
C ARG A 26 15.94 -0.81 -3.27
N TRP A 27 16.73 0.25 -3.34
CA TRP A 27 16.52 1.45 -2.53
C TRP A 27 15.19 2.16 -2.83
N ALA A 28 14.82 2.27 -4.11
CA ALA A 28 13.53 2.84 -4.49
C ALA A 28 12.35 2.03 -3.93
N ILE A 29 12.43 0.70 -3.97
CA ILE A 29 11.42 -0.20 -3.40
C ILE A 29 11.36 -0.10 -1.89
N LEU A 30 12.50 -0.05 -1.20
CA LEU A 30 12.54 0.13 0.24
C LEU A 30 11.86 1.44 0.64
N PHE A 31 12.21 2.54 -0.02
CA PHE A 31 11.60 3.85 0.21
C PHE A 31 10.08 3.81 -0.02
N TYR A 32 9.65 3.16 -1.09
CA TYR A 32 8.23 3.00 -1.41
C TYR A 32 7.47 2.22 -0.33
N ILE A 33 7.99 1.07 0.10
CA ILE A 33 7.39 0.26 1.15
C ILE A 33 7.29 1.04 2.47
N LEU A 34 8.32 1.83 2.80
CA LEU A 34 8.30 2.71 3.96
C LEU A 34 7.21 3.78 3.83
N ALA A 35 7.11 4.46 2.70
CA ALA A 35 6.10 5.50 2.46
C ALA A 35 4.67 4.96 2.62
N ILE A 36 4.37 3.81 2.00
CA ILE A 36 3.06 3.17 2.12
C ILE A 36 2.79 2.65 3.54
N SER A 37 3.81 2.13 4.23
CA SER A 37 3.67 1.70 5.62
C SER A 37 3.35 2.87 6.54
N THR A 38 3.99 4.02 6.30
CA THR A 38 3.69 5.28 7.01
C THR A 38 2.28 5.76 6.73
N MET A 39 1.79 5.64 5.48
CA MET A 39 0.40 5.96 5.14
C MET A 39 -0.59 5.10 5.92
N VAL A 40 -0.39 3.77 5.96
CA VAL A 40 -1.25 2.86 6.74
C VAL A 40 -1.19 3.19 8.23
N TYR A 41 0.00 3.46 8.76
CA TYR A 41 0.17 3.88 10.15
C TYR A 41 -0.59 5.20 10.42
N SER A 42 -0.47 6.19 9.55
CA SER A 42 -1.18 7.46 9.65
C SER A 42 -2.70 7.29 9.56
N ALA A 43 -3.19 6.33 8.77
CA ALA A 43 -4.62 6.02 8.72
C ALA A 43 -5.09 5.38 10.04
N LEU A 44 -4.32 4.46 10.60
CA LEU A 44 -4.64 3.84 11.90
C LEU A 44 -4.68 4.86 13.03
N THR A 45 -3.77 5.84 13.06
CA THR A 45 -3.78 6.87 14.11
C THR A 45 -5.02 7.77 14.05
N THR A 46 -5.74 7.84 12.92
CA THR A 46 -7.01 8.58 12.84
C THR A 46 -8.09 8.01 13.77
N LEU A 47 -8.05 6.72 14.10
CA LEU A 47 -9.01 6.08 15.02
C LEU A 47 -8.91 6.60 16.45
N TRP A 48 -7.73 7.10 16.85
CA TRP A 48 -7.49 7.69 18.17
C TRP A 48 -7.41 9.22 18.14
N ASN A 49 -7.64 9.84 16.98
CA ASN A 49 -7.57 11.27 16.83
C ASN A 49 -8.97 11.89 17.01
N PRO A 50 -9.21 12.72 18.04
CA PRO A 50 -10.52 13.33 18.26
C PRO A 50 -10.94 14.32 17.16
N ALA A 51 -10.01 14.79 16.33
CA ALA A 51 -10.29 15.62 15.15
C ALA A 51 -10.81 14.80 13.94
N TRP A 52 -11.02 13.50 14.09
CA TRP A 52 -11.60 12.66 13.04
C TRP A 52 -12.95 12.12 13.50
N GLN A 53 -13.96 12.30 12.66
CA GLN A 53 -15.23 11.61 12.87
C GLN A 53 -15.03 10.11 12.74
N LEU A 54 -15.71 9.31 13.57
CA LEU A 54 -15.57 7.86 13.56
C LEU A 54 -15.78 7.23 12.16
N PRO A 55 -16.79 7.64 11.35
CA PRO A 55 -16.92 7.13 9.98
C PRO A 55 -15.73 7.49 9.08
N ALA A 56 -15.20 8.71 9.20
CA ALA A 56 -14.05 9.18 8.43
C ALA A 56 -12.79 8.38 8.75
N ALA A 57 -12.56 8.09 10.03
CA ALA A 57 -11.42 7.28 10.46
C ALA A 57 -11.47 5.85 9.91
N TRP A 58 -12.65 5.20 9.94
CA TRP A 58 -12.82 3.87 9.36
C TRP A 58 -12.62 3.85 7.84
N LEU A 59 -13.12 4.87 7.14
CA LEU A 59 -12.89 5.03 5.69
C LEU A 59 -11.40 5.22 5.37
N ALA A 60 -10.68 6.00 6.19
CA ALA A 60 -9.23 6.19 6.03
C ALA A 60 -8.48 4.86 6.18
N VAL A 61 -8.80 4.08 7.21
CA VAL A 61 -8.18 2.77 7.46
C VAL A 61 -8.50 1.79 6.33
N ALA A 62 -9.76 1.68 5.93
CA ALA A 62 -10.18 0.79 4.85
C ALA A 62 -9.50 1.19 3.53
N GLY A 63 -9.48 2.47 3.18
CA GLY A 63 -8.79 2.98 2.00
C GLY A 63 -7.28 2.69 2.03
N ALA A 64 -6.63 2.89 3.18
CA ALA A 64 -5.20 2.63 3.31
C ALA A 64 -4.85 1.14 3.19
N ILE A 65 -5.67 0.24 3.75
CA ILE A 65 -5.50 -1.21 3.62
C ILE A 65 -5.72 -1.65 2.17
N SER A 66 -6.76 -1.14 1.50
CA SER A 66 -7.01 -1.42 0.08
C SER A 66 -5.85 -0.94 -0.81
N PHE A 67 -5.29 0.24 -0.52
CA PHE A 67 -4.12 0.76 -1.23
C PHE A 67 -2.91 -0.16 -1.06
N TYR A 68 -2.59 -0.51 0.19
CA TYR A 68 -1.50 -1.43 0.52
C TYR A 68 -1.65 -2.78 -0.19
N PHE A 69 -2.87 -3.32 -0.23
CA PHE A 69 -3.16 -4.58 -0.93
C PHE A 69 -2.99 -4.46 -2.45
N SER A 70 -3.46 -3.36 -3.04
CA SER A 70 -3.27 -3.07 -4.47
C SER A 70 -1.78 -3.03 -4.85
N ASP A 71 -0.95 -2.37 -4.03
CA ASP A 71 0.48 -2.27 -4.27
C ASP A 71 1.23 -3.59 -4.09
N TRP A 72 0.80 -4.38 -3.11
CA TRP A 72 1.31 -5.75 -2.95
C TRP A 72 1.06 -6.58 -4.21
N MET A 73 -0.15 -6.51 -4.75
CA MET A 73 -0.54 -7.24 -5.95
C MET A 73 0.17 -6.71 -7.20
N LEU A 74 0.40 -5.39 -7.30
CA LEU A 74 1.22 -4.79 -8.35
C LEU A 74 2.67 -5.26 -8.28
N ALA A 75 3.25 -5.34 -7.09
CA ALA A 75 4.59 -5.85 -6.88
C ALA A 75 4.69 -7.34 -7.24
N ASP A 76 3.74 -8.16 -6.79
CA ASP A 76 3.68 -9.60 -7.12
C ASP A 76 3.53 -9.78 -8.64
N GLN A 77 2.66 -9.01 -9.30
CA GLN A 77 2.48 -9.07 -10.75
C GLN A 77 3.75 -8.63 -11.52
N ARG A 78 4.49 -7.66 -11.01
CA ARG A 78 5.66 -7.09 -11.69
C ARG A 78 6.95 -7.89 -11.47
N PHE A 79 7.11 -8.51 -10.31
CA PHE A 79 8.37 -9.15 -9.91
C PHE A 79 8.27 -10.66 -9.70
N ILE A 80 7.08 -11.23 -9.54
CA ILE A 80 6.90 -12.65 -9.22
C ILE A 80 6.13 -13.37 -10.33
N ARG A 81 4.89 -12.97 -10.62
CA ARG A 81 4.04 -13.66 -11.59
C ARG A 81 3.11 -12.71 -12.36
N SER A 82 3.43 -12.47 -13.63
CA SER A 82 2.57 -11.66 -14.50
C SER A 82 1.32 -12.45 -14.93
N THR A 83 0.13 -11.95 -14.57
CA THR A 83 -1.15 -12.49 -15.06
C THR A 83 -1.94 -11.40 -15.81
N ARG A 84 -2.66 -11.78 -16.87
CA ARG A 84 -3.39 -10.82 -17.73
C ARG A 84 -4.56 -10.16 -16.98
N SER A 85 -5.25 -10.90 -16.12
CA SER A 85 -6.37 -10.41 -15.31
C SER A 85 -5.95 -9.62 -14.07
N GLY A 86 -4.72 -9.82 -13.57
CA GLY A 86 -4.23 -9.11 -12.38
C GLY A 86 -4.24 -7.59 -12.52
N ARG A 87 -4.03 -7.09 -13.75
CA ARG A 87 -3.97 -5.64 -14.02
C ARG A 87 -5.30 -4.94 -13.75
N LEU A 88 -6.42 -5.58 -14.09
CA LEU A 88 -7.76 -5.04 -13.85
C LEU A 88 -8.04 -4.98 -12.34
N ILE A 89 -7.75 -6.06 -11.62
CA ILE A 89 -8.00 -6.15 -10.17
C ILE A 89 -7.15 -5.10 -9.44
N ILE A 90 -5.90 -4.87 -9.87
CA ILE A 90 -5.04 -3.82 -9.31
C ILE A 90 -5.68 -2.45 -9.52
N MET A 91 -6.11 -2.13 -10.75
CA MET A 91 -6.71 -0.82 -11.04
C MET A 91 -8.00 -0.58 -10.25
N VAL A 92 -8.86 -1.60 -10.13
CA VAL A 92 -10.10 -1.51 -9.35
C VAL A 92 -9.80 -1.30 -7.86
N ALA A 93 -8.91 -2.12 -7.28
CA ALA A 93 -8.52 -1.98 -5.88
C ALA A 93 -7.89 -0.62 -5.58
N TYR A 94 -7.08 -0.13 -6.52
CA TYR A 94 -6.45 1.19 -6.46
C TYR A 94 -7.48 2.32 -6.46
N HIS A 95 -8.46 2.30 -7.37
CA HIS A 95 -9.50 3.34 -7.40
C HIS A 95 -10.40 3.30 -6.18
N ILE A 96 -10.79 2.11 -5.72
CA ILE A 96 -11.54 1.95 -4.46
C ILE A 96 -10.75 2.59 -3.32
N ALA A 97 -9.46 2.27 -3.18
CA ALA A 97 -8.60 2.86 -2.17
C ALA A 97 -8.56 4.40 -2.24
N GLN A 98 -8.40 4.96 -3.43
CA GLN A 98 -8.38 6.42 -3.63
C GLN A 98 -9.72 7.06 -3.24
N PHE A 99 -10.84 6.48 -3.65
CA PHE A 99 -12.16 7.00 -3.29
C PHE A 99 -12.38 6.99 -1.78
N LEU A 100 -12.02 5.89 -1.10
CA LEU A 100 -12.14 5.79 0.35
C LEU A 100 -11.27 6.83 1.07
N LEU A 101 -10.02 7.03 0.64
CA LEU A 101 -9.12 8.01 1.27
C LEU A 101 -9.58 9.46 1.05
N VAL A 102 -10.05 9.79 -0.15
CA VAL A 102 -10.60 11.13 -0.45
C VAL A 102 -11.86 11.38 0.35
N PHE A 103 -12.78 10.41 0.41
CA PHE A 103 -14.02 10.54 1.14
C PHE A 103 -13.78 10.66 2.65
N ALA A 104 -12.84 9.88 3.19
CA ALA A 104 -12.38 10.01 4.57
C ALA A 104 -11.87 11.43 4.87
N PHE A 105 -11.05 12.00 3.99
CA PHE A 105 -10.54 13.36 4.15
C PHE A 105 -11.65 14.41 4.12
N LEU A 106 -12.63 14.29 3.22
CA LEU A 106 -13.75 15.22 3.12
C LEU A 106 -14.68 15.17 4.35
N MET A 107 -14.75 14.02 5.02
CA MET A 107 -15.55 13.84 6.25
C MET A 107 -14.78 14.18 7.54
N ARG A 108 -13.50 14.56 7.45
CA ARG A 108 -12.70 15.00 8.59
C ARG A 108 -13.21 16.39 9.03
N LYS A 109 -14.01 16.43 10.09
CA LYS A 109 -14.50 17.67 10.70
C LYS A 109 -13.49 18.29 11.62
#